data_AF-A0A368YG82-F1
#
_entry.id   AF-A0A368YG82-F1
#
_cell.length_a   1.000
_cell.length_b   1.000
_cell.length_c   1.000
_cell.angle_alpha   90.00
_cell.angle_beta   90.00
_cell.angle_gamma   90.00
#
_symmetry.space_group_name_H-M   'P 1'
#
loop_
_entity.id
_entity.type
_entity.pdbx_description
1 polymer ?
#
loop_
_entity_poly.entity_id
_entity_poly.type
_entity_poly.pdbx_seq_one_letter_code
_entity_poly.pdbx_strand_id
1 'polypeptide(L)'
;MNFHDAREILNHWSSFFDPSVAEASSNKRLEPAPRSEAARKAWWYESDRVIDWRSPRCSAYLVAYLQIANGPIPLTGIPLDDGFIHPDRSVMQALDHAGCVRMDDGMFHLTDKGEALVTPWLQIDRATGFSVTVQRRRG
;
A
#
# COMPACT_ATOMS: atom_id res chain seq x y z
N MET A 1 7.76 -7.40 11.59
CA MET A 1 6.69 -6.46 12.00
C MET A 1 5.44 -7.26 12.24
N ASN A 2 4.74 -7.08 13.36
CA ASN A 2 3.48 -7.78 13.63
C ASN A 2 2.26 -7.01 13.07
N PHE A 3 1.07 -7.61 13.14
CA PHE A 3 -0.17 -7.00 12.66
C PHE A 3 -0.53 -5.69 13.36
N HIS A 4 -0.31 -5.61 14.66
CA HIS A 4 -0.65 -4.42 15.44
C HIS A 4 0.14 -3.21 14.94
N ASP A 5 1.47 -3.33 14.83
CA ASP A 5 2.34 -2.26 14.36
C ASP A 5 1.99 -1.83 12.92
N ALA A 6 1.74 -2.81 12.04
CA ALA A 6 1.35 -2.55 10.66
C ALA A 6 0.00 -1.84 10.57
N ARG A 7 -0.94 -2.18 11.46
CA ARG A 7 -2.24 -1.55 11.56
C ARG A 7 -2.14 -0.11 12.06
N GLU A 8 -1.26 0.17 13.03
CA GLU A 8 -0.98 1.52 13.51
C GLU A 8 -0.42 2.41 12.40
N ILE A 9 0.51 1.90 11.59
CA ILE A 9 1.03 2.61 10.41
C ILE A 9 -0.09 2.95 9.44
N LEU A 10 -0.95 1.99 9.11
CA LEU A 10 -2.07 2.21 8.18
C LEU A 10 -3.08 3.21 8.74
N ASN A 11 -3.36 3.18 10.04
CA ASN A 11 -4.23 4.15 10.72
C ASN A 11 -3.62 5.55 10.72
N HIS A 12 -2.34 5.67 11.07
CA HIS A 12 -1.62 6.94 11.06
C HIS A 12 -1.71 7.64 9.71
N TRP A 13 -1.39 6.94 8.61
CA TRP A 13 -1.48 7.56 7.29
C TRP A 13 -2.92 7.83 6.87
N SER A 14 -3.87 6.97 7.21
CA SER A 14 -5.29 7.22 6.91
C SER A 14 -5.78 8.52 7.54
N SER A 15 -5.49 8.75 8.82
CA SER A 15 -5.89 9.98 9.52
C SER A 15 -5.07 11.21 9.12
N PHE A 16 -3.80 11.02 8.77
CA PHE A 16 -2.96 12.11 8.26
C PHE A 16 -3.50 12.69 6.95
N PHE A 17 -3.89 11.83 6.01
CA PHE A 17 -4.42 12.26 4.71
C PHE A 17 -5.88 12.70 4.76
N ASP A 18 -6.66 12.14 5.68
CA ASP A 18 -8.05 12.52 5.92
C ASP A 18 -8.31 12.58 7.44
N PRO A 19 -8.23 13.78 8.05
CA PRO A 19 -8.45 13.95 9.48
C PRO A 19 -9.85 13.55 9.97
N SER A 20 -10.83 13.36 9.06
CA SER A 20 -12.15 12.85 9.42
C SER A 20 -12.17 11.33 9.62
N VAL A 21 -11.11 10.62 9.19
CA VAL A 21 -10.96 9.18 9.31
C VAL A 21 -10.12 8.84 10.53
N ALA A 22 -10.76 8.28 11.55
CA ALA A 22 -10.05 7.79 12.74
C ALA A 22 -9.25 6.50 12.47
N GLU A 23 -9.78 5.63 11.59
CA GLU A 23 -9.18 4.34 11.30
C GLU A 23 -9.31 3.95 9.83
N ALA A 24 -8.31 3.24 9.31
CA ALA A 24 -8.38 2.68 7.97
C ALA A 24 -9.54 1.69 7.87
N SER A 25 -10.31 1.75 6.77
CA SER A 25 -11.53 0.94 6.63
C SER A 25 -11.31 -0.50 6.15
N SER A 26 -10.11 -0.87 5.72
CA SER A 26 -9.72 -2.24 5.34
C SER A 26 -8.69 -2.81 6.33
N ASN A 27 -8.29 -4.08 6.13
CA ASN A 27 -7.26 -4.74 6.95
C ASN A 27 -7.56 -4.66 8.45
N LYS A 28 -8.84 -4.89 8.82
CA LYS A 28 -9.31 -4.85 10.22
C LYS A 28 -8.87 -6.06 11.05
N ARG A 29 -8.33 -7.07 10.40
CA ARG A 29 -7.84 -8.30 11.02
C ARG A 29 -6.62 -8.81 10.26
N LEU A 30 -5.82 -9.58 10.98
CA LEU A 30 -4.73 -10.36 10.43
C LEU A 30 -5.29 -11.46 9.51
N GLU A 31 -4.64 -11.67 8.37
CA GLU A 31 -4.98 -12.77 7.48
C GLU A 31 -3.95 -13.91 7.67
N PRO A 32 -4.38 -15.17 7.88
CA PRO A 32 -3.48 -16.27 8.23
C PRO A 32 -2.67 -16.80 7.03
N ALA A 33 -3.04 -16.39 5.81
CA ALA A 33 -2.49 -16.91 4.57
C ALA A 33 -2.46 -15.83 3.48
N PRO A 34 -1.57 -15.96 2.48
CA PRO A 34 -1.60 -15.11 1.31
C PRO A 34 -2.89 -15.35 0.50
N ARG A 35 -3.35 -14.30 -0.18
CA ARG A 35 -4.47 -14.35 -1.12
C ARG A 35 -4.01 -14.84 -2.48
N SER A 36 -4.03 -16.14 -2.71
CA SER A 36 -3.61 -16.79 -3.95
C SER A 36 -4.26 -16.21 -5.22
N GLU A 37 -5.53 -15.84 -5.16
CA GLU A 37 -6.28 -15.32 -6.29
C GLU A 37 -5.73 -13.98 -6.78
N ALA A 38 -5.13 -13.19 -5.87
CA ALA A 38 -4.51 -11.91 -6.18
C ALA A 38 -3.24 -12.03 -7.03
N ALA A 39 -2.69 -13.24 -7.21
CA ALA A 39 -1.62 -13.47 -8.18
C ALA A 39 -2.07 -13.24 -9.64
N ARG A 40 -3.38 -13.32 -9.92
CA ARG A 40 -3.92 -13.10 -11.26
C ARG A 40 -4.26 -11.63 -11.45
N LYS A 41 -3.64 -10.96 -12.42
CA LYS A 41 -3.97 -9.55 -12.76
C LYS A 41 -5.47 -9.33 -12.98
N ALA A 42 -6.14 -10.25 -13.67
CA ALA A 42 -7.58 -10.19 -13.91
C ALA A 42 -8.39 -10.07 -12.60
N TRP A 43 -7.98 -10.76 -11.54
CA TRP A 43 -8.64 -10.67 -10.24
C TRP A 43 -8.65 -9.23 -9.72
N TRP A 44 -7.59 -8.44 -9.85
CA TRP A 44 -7.63 -7.04 -9.41
C TRP A 44 -8.68 -6.19 -10.14
N TYR A 45 -8.97 -6.54 -11.39
CA TYR A 45 -9.89 -5.81 -12.26
C TYR A 45 -11.35 -6.27 -12.20
N GLU A 46 -11.68 -7.35 -11.48
CA GLU A 46 -13.10 -7.73 -11.24
C GLU A 46 -13.71 -6.95 -10.04
N SER A 47 -12.98 -6.01 -9.43
CA SER A 47 -13.54 -5.09 -8.42
C SER A 47 -14.50 -4.11 -9.11
N ASP A 48 -15.75 -4.12 -8.66
CA ASP A 48 -16.84 -3.23 -9.08
C ASP A 48 -16.73 -1.82 -8.48
N ARG A 49 -16.02 -1.72 -7.36
CA ARG A 49 -15.80 -0.45 -6.67
C ARG A 49 -14.75 0.39 -7.39
N VAL A 50 -15.20 1.44 -8.06
CA VAL A 50 -14.36 2.48 -8.65
C VAL A 50 -14.07 3.55 -7.62
N ILE A 51 -12.79 3.85 -7.38
CA ILE A 51 -12.37 4.98 -6.54
C ILE A 51 -11.39 5.87 -7.31
N ASP A 52 -11.40 7.17 -7.00
CA ASP A 52 -10.43 8.10 -7.57
C ASP A 52 -9.04 7.84 -7.00
N TRP A 53 -8.05 7.66 -7.87
CA TRP A 53 -6.65 7.48 -7.49
C TRP A 53 -6.09 8.70 -6.75
N ARG A 54 -6.67 9.89 -6.95
CA ARG A 54 -6.30 11.13 -6.23
C ARG A 54 -6.93 11.23 -4.84
N SER A 55 -7.78 10.28 -4.46
CA SER A 55 -8.41 10.32 -3.15
C SER A 55 -7.37 10.22 -2.02
N PRO A 56 -7.61 10.87 -0.87
CA PRO A 56 -6.74 10.75 0.31
C PRO A 56 -6.42 9.30 0.68
N ARG A 57 -7.42 8.41 0.53
CA ARG A 57 -7.29 6.97 0.78
C ARG A 57 -6.19 6.31 -0.06
N CYS A 58 -6.11 6.63 -1.35
CA CYS A 58 -5.13 6.01 -2.24
C CYS A 58 -3.70 6.37 -1.84
N SER A 59 -3.45 7.64 -1.53
CA SER A 59 -2.15 8.10 -1.03
C SER A 59 -1.81 7.48 0.32
N ALA A 60 -2.75 7.48 1.28
CA ALA A 60 -2.56 6.90 2.59
C ALA A 60 -2.16 5.42 2.54
N TYR A 61 -2.86 4.64 1.71
CA TYR A 61 -2.63 3.21 1.59
C TYR A 61 -1.33 2.90 0.86
N LEU A 62 -1.03 3.63 -0.22
CA LEU A 62 0.23 3.45 -0.93
C LEU A 62 1.43 3.73 -0.02
N VAL A 63 1.40 4.86 0.71
CA VAL A 63 2.45 5.23 1.67
C VAL A 63 2.58 4.17 2.77
N ALA A 64 1.47 3.76 3.38
CA ALA A 64 1.47 2.75 4.43
C ALA A 64 2.02 1.41 3.94
N TYR A 65 1.56 0.91 2.78
CA TYR A 65 2.01 -0.39 2.27
C TYR A 65 3.48 -0.40 1.89
N LEU A 66 4.00 0.70 1.33
CA LEU A 66 5.43 0.83 1.05
C LEU A 66 6.26 0.84 2.34
N GLN A 67 5.78 1.50 3.39
CA GLN A 67 6.45 1.50 4.68
C GLN A 67 6.41 0.13 5.35
N ILE A 68 5.27 -0.56 5.32
CA ILE A 68 5.09 -1.89 5.93
C ILE A 68 5.92 -2.94 5.18
N ALA A 69 5.84 -2.95 3.84
CA ALA A 69 6.60 -3.88 3.01
C ALA A 69 8.10 -3.58 3.00
N ASN A 70 8.48 -2.32 3.25
CA ASN A 70 9.84 -1.81 3.10
C ASN A 70 10.48 -2.24 1.75
N GLY A 71 9.68 -2.16 0.68
CA GLY A 71 9.92 -2.90 -0.56
C GLY A 71 8.78 -2.71 -1.58
N PRO A 72 8.90 -3.33 -2.77
CA PRO A 72 7.74 -3.60 -3.61
C PRO A 72 6.65 -4.35 -2.84
N ILE A 73 5.38 -4.07 -3.14
CA ILE A 73 4.25 -4.62 -2.38
C ILE A 73 3.83 -5.96 -3.00
N PRO A 74 3.87 -7.10 -2.28
CA PRO A 74 3.44 -8.36 -2.87
C PRO A 74 1.93 -8.37 -3.19
N LEU A 75 1.57 -8.86 -4.38
CA LEU A 75 0.17 -8.92 -4.81
C LEU A 75 -0.67 -9.74 -3.82
N THR A 76 -0.14 -10.86 -3.36
CA THR A 76 -0.87 -11.83 -2.54
C THR A 76 -0.92 -11.48 -1.06
N GLY A 77 -0.28 -10.38 -0.63
CA GLY A 77 -0.22 -9.98 0.78
C GLY A 77 1.19 -9.65 1.24
N ILE A 78 1.30 -8.59 2.03
CA ILE A 78 2.55 -8.20 2.70
C ILE A 78 2.75 -9.15 3.89
N PRO A 79 3.84 -9.94 3.93
CA PRO A 79 4.11 -10.84 5.04
C PRO A 79 4.47 -10.06 6.29
N LEU A 80 3.94 -10.52 7.41
CA LEU A 80 4.18 -10.04 8.78
C LEU A 80 4.66 -11.22 9.64
N ASP A 81 5.12 -10.92 10.85
CA ASP A 81 5.65 -11.95 11.76
C ASP A 81 4.56 -12.94 12.21
N ASP A 82 3.30 -12.50 12.21
CA ASP A 82 2.12 -13.23 12.70
C ASP A 82 1.11 -13.56 11.59
N GLY A 83 1.36 -13.18 10.32
CA GLY A 83 0.47 -13.47 9.20
C GLY A 83 0.65 -12.50 8.03
N PHE A 84 -0.45 -11.98 7.48
CA PHE A 84 -0.43 -11.12 6.31
C PHE A 84 -1.38 -9.93 6.43
N ILE A 85 -1.00 -8.83 5.78
CA ILE A 85 -1.91 -7.75 5.37
C ILE A 85 -2.16 -7.86 3.86
N HIS A 86 -3.41 -7.79 3.42
CA HIS A 86 -3.73 -7.84 2.00
C HIS A 86 -3.88 -6.41 1.45
N PRO A 87 -3.21 -6.07 0.35
CA PRO A 87 -3.44 -4.77 -0.30
C PRO A 87 -4.92 -4.63 -0.70
N ASP A 88 -5.49 -3.46 -0.43
CA ASP A 88 -6.89 -3.18 -0.76
C ASP A 88 -7.10 -3.18 -2.28
N ARG A 89 -8.02 -4.05 -2.73
CA ARG A 89 -8.27 -4.34 -4.15
C ARG A 89 -8.61 -3.09 -4.96
N SER A 90 -9.54 -2.27 -4.47
CA SER A 90 -10.00 -1.08 -5.20
C SER A 90 -8.95 0.02 -5.21
N VAL A 91 -8.18 0.15 -4.12
CA VAL A 91 -7.05 1.08 -4.06
C VAL A 91 -5.95 0.71 -5.05
N MET A 92 -5.47 -0.53 -4.99
CA MET A 92 -4.38 -0.95 -5.87
C MET A 92 -4.80 -0.99 -7.34
N GLN A 93 -6.06 -1.34 -7.63
CA GLN A 93 -6.64 -1.24 -8.97
C GLN A 93 -6.63 0.22 -9.47
N ALA A 94 -7.10 1.19 -8.67
CA ALA A 94 -7.11 2.59 -9.06
C ALA A 94 -5.69 3.14 -9.31
N LEU A 95 -4.72 2.74 -8.48
CA LEU A 95 -3.32 3.14 -8.63
C LEU A 95 -2.64 2.50 -9.85
N ASP A 96 -2.90 1.21 -10.14
CA ASP A 96 -2.38 0.55 -11.34
C ASP A 96 -3.00 1.15 -12.61
N HIS A 97 -4.33 1.36 -12.61
CA HIS A 97 -5.04 2.00 -13.71
C HIS A 97 -4.56 3.43 -13.99
N ALA A 98 -4.23 4.19 -12.93
CA ALA A 98 -3.66 5.53 -13.06
C ALA A 98 -2.17 5.53 -13.43
N GLY A 99 -1.50 4.37 -13.49
CA GLY A 99 -0.08 4.25 -13.77
C GLY A 99 0.83 4.71 -12.62
N CYS A 100 0.34 4.74 -11.38
CA CYS A 100 1.14 5.01 -10.18
C CYS A 100 1.90 3.77 -9.70
N VAL A 101 1.32 2.59 -9.91
CA VAL A 101 2.00 1.31 -9.70
C VAL A 101 1.89 0.46 -10.96
N ARG A 102 2.73 -0.57 -11.06
CA ARG A 102 2.66 -1.59 -12.09
C ARG A 102 2.73 -2.97 -11.46
N MET A 103 1.78 -3.83 -11.80
CA MET A 103 1.86 -5.27 -11.46
C MET A 103 2.92 -5.96 -12.34
N ASP A 104 3.95 -6.53 -11.73
CA ASP A 104 5.01 -7.30 -12.38
C ASP A 104 5.61 -8.31 -11.41
N ASP A 105 6.05 -9.49 -11.88
CA ASP A 105 6.72 -10.53 -11.08
C ASP A 105 6.07 -10.83 -9.70
N GLY A 106 4.74 -10.83 -9.62
CA GLY A 106 4.02 -11.11 -8.37
C GLY A 106 4.02 -9.96 -7.35
N MET A 107 4.42 -8.76 -7.77
CA MET A 107 4.54 -7.55 -6.94
C MET A 107 3.86 -6.35 -7.60
N PHE A 108 3.55 -5.32 -6.81
CA PHE A 108 3.32 -3.96 -7.27
C PHE A 108 4.62 -3.16 -7.16
N HIS A 109 5.08 -2.64 -8.29
CA HIS A 109 6.23 -1.75 -8.38
C HIS A 109 5.79 -0.30 -8.51
N LEU A 110 6.46 0.60 -7.79
CA LEU A 110 6.31 2.04 -8.03
C LEU A 110 6.83 2.43 -9.41
N THR A 111 6.02 3.18 -10.14
CA THR A 111 6.44 3.94 -11.33
C THR A 111 6.98 5.30 -10.89
N ASP A 112 7.58 6.06 -11.80
CA ASP A 112 8.01 7.44 -11.52
C ASP A 112 6.85 8.33 -11.04
N LYS A 113 5.64 8.09 -11.58
CA LYS A 113 4.42 8.80 -11.17
C LYS A 113 4.02 8.46 -9.73
N GLY A 114 4.07 7.18 -9.36
CA GLY A 114 3.78 6.76 -7.99
C GLY A 114 4.87 7.18 -7.01
N GLU A 115 6.13 7.20 -7.44
CA GLU A 115 7.24 7.69 -6.64
C GLU A 115 7.05 9.18 -6.32
N ALA A 116 6.80 10.01 -7.33
CA ALA A 116 6.50 11.43 -7.13
C ALA A 116 5.28 11.67 -6.22
N LEU A 117 4.32 10.73 -6.21
CA LEU A 117 3.18 10.78 -5.29
C LEU A 117 3.66 10.62 -3.84
N VAL A 118 4.58 9.70 -3.53
CA VAL A 118 4.93 9.33 -2.14
C VAL A 118 6.18 10.02 -1.59
N THR A 119 7.04 10.57 -2.44
CA THR A 119 8.28 11.25 -2.04
C THR A 119 8.13 12.45 -1.11
N PRO A 120 6.96 13.12 -0.97
CA PRO A 120 6.77 14.13 0.08
C PRO A 120 6.80 13.57 1.52
N TRP A 121 6.67 12.25 1.69
CA TRP A 121 6.57 11.55 2.98
C TRP A 121 7.55 10.41 3.13
N LEU A 122 8.00 9.82 2.03
CA LEU A 122 8.90 8.68 2.00
C LEU A 122 10.19 9.02 1.27
N GLN A 123 11.31 8.55 1.78
CA GLN A 123 12.56 8.43 1.04
C GLN A 123 12.67 7.00 0.53
N ILE A 124 12.81 6.85 -0.78
CA ILE A 124 12.97 5.55 -1.45
C ILE A 124 14.45 5.41 -1.83
N ASP A 125 15.13 4.42 -1.27
CA ASP A 125 16.52 4.11 -1.64
C ASP A 125 16.55 2.86 -2.52
N ARG A 126 16.88 3.04 -3.80
CA ARG A 126 17.01 1.97 -4.80
C ARG A 126 18.44 1.45 -4.95
N ALA A 127 19.44 2.10 -4.35
CA ALA A 127 20.85 1.82 -4.59
C ALA A 127 21.31 0.47 -4.01
N THR A 128 20.60 -0.07 -3.02
CA THR A 128 21.03 -1.27 -2.28
C THR A 128 19.97 -2.38 -2.16
N GLY A 129 18.79 -2.23 -2.76
CA GLY A 129 17.74 -3.26 -2.72
C GLY A 129 16.30 -2.81 -2.50
N PHE A 130 15.99 -1.52 -2.72
CA PHE A 130 14.69 -0.88 -2.41
C PHE A 130 14.40 -0.88 -0.91
N SER A 131 14.64 0.25 -0.24
CA SER A 131 14.19 0.49 1.13
C SER A 131 13.39 1.78 1.24
N VAL A 132 12.52 1.84 2.26
CA VAL A 132 11.59 2.93 2.48
C VAL A 132 11.81 3.51 3.87
N THR A 133 12.17 4.79 3.93
CA THR A 133 12.30 5.53 5.20
C THR A 133 11.27 6.64 5.26
N VAL A 134 10.57 6.77 6.40
CA VAL A 134 9.65 7.89 6.62
C VAL A 134 10.43 9.19 6.77
N GLN A 135 10.13 10.18 5.93
CA GLN A 135 10.64 11.53 6.09
C GLN A 135 9.91 12.20 7.25
N ARG A 136 10.62 12.50 8.34
CA ARG A 136 10.09 13.44 9.34
C ARG A 136 10.00 14.81 8.68
N ARG A 137 8.82 15.23 8.24
CA ARG A 137 8.61 16.67 8.04
C ARG A 137 8.71 17.33 9.41
N ARG A 138 9.67 18.24 9.57
CA ARG A 138 9.53 19.35 10.52
C ARG A 138 8.32 20.14 10.02
N GLY A 139 7.17 19.92 10.67
CA GLY A 139 6.11 20.92 10.72
C GLY A 139 6.57 22.08 11.59
#